data_AF-A0A2H0V392-F1
#
_entry.id   AF-A0A2H0V392-F1
#
_cell.length_a   1.000
_cell.length_b   1.000
_cell.length_c   1.000
_cell.angle_alpha   90.00
_cell.angle_beta   90.00
_cell.angle_gamma   90.00
#
_symmetry.space_group_name_H-M   'P 1'
#
loop_
_entity.id
_entity.type
_entity.pdbx_description
1 polymer ?
#
loop_
_entity_poly.entity_id
_entity_poly.type
_entity_poly.pdbx_seq_one_letter_code
_entity_poly.pdbx_strand_id
1 'polypeptide(L)'
;MGVGILLYVVGRILGYVLQMFVSRQREYAADAAAKTVGASRPLISALEKIMSNPGIGSESAGAALGFMCTADPEPSDVFATHPAPEKRLAALRALED
;
A
#
# COMPACT_ATOMS: atom_id res chain seq x y z
N MET A 1 -16.84 -17.26 -29.49
CA MET A 1 -16.62 -17.76 -28.12
C MET A 1 -15.18 -17.53 -27.65
N GLY A 2 -14.14 -18.00 -28.36
CA GLY A 2 -12.74 -17.85 -27.92
C GLY A 2 -12.23 -16.41 -27.74
N VAL A 3 -12.56 -15.50 -28.66
CA VAL A 3 -12.16 -14.07 -28.55
C VAL A 3 -12.76 -13.40 -27.31
N GLY A 4 -14.02 -13.70 -26.97
CA GLY A 4 -14.68 -13.14 -25.80
C GLY A 4 -14.04 -13.60 -24.48
N ILE A 5 -13.66 -14.88 -24.39
CA ILE A 5 -12.95 -15.42 -23.23
C ILE A 5 -11.57 -14.78 -23.10
N LEU A 6 -10.84 -14.62 -24.21
CA LEU A 6 -9.53 -13.96 -24.22
C LEU A 6 -9.62 -12.53 -23.70
N LEU A 7 -10.57 -11.74 -24.21
CA LEU A 7 -10.79 -10.36 -23.76
C LEU A 7 -11.19 -10.29 -22.29
N TYR A 8 -12.00 -11.23 -21.80
CA TYR A 8 -12.38 -11.30 -20.38
C TYR A 8 -11.16 -11.54 -19.46
N VAL A 9 -10.30 -12.50 -19.82
CA VAL A 9 -9.09 -12.80 -19.03
C VAL A 9 -8.14 -11.62 -19.02
N VAL A 10 -7.89 -11.00 -20.18
CA VAL A 10 -7.06 -9.79 -20.29
C VAL A 10 -7.64 -8.65 -19.45
N GLY A 11 -8.96 -8.43 -19.53
CA GLY A 11 -9.64 -7.42 -18.73
C GLY A 11 -9.48 -7.61 -17.23
N ARG A 12 -9.54 -8.85 -16.74
CA ARG A 12 -9.30 -9.14 -15.30
C ARG A 12 -7.87 -8.80 -14.89
N ILE A 13 -6.88 -9.20 -15.68
CA ILE A 13 -5.47 -8.93 -15.37
C ILE A 13 -5.22 -7.41 -15.32
N LEU A 14 -5.72 -6.68 -16.32
CA LEU A 14 -5.62 -5.21 -16.34
C LEU A 14 -6.33 -4.57 -15.14
N GLY A 15 -7.48 -5.10 -14.73
CA GLY A 15 -8.20 -4.66 -13.54
C GLY A 15 -7.35 -4.76 -12.27
N TYR A 16 -6.67 -5.90 -12.06
CA TYR A 16 -5.78 -6.09 -10.91
C TYR A 16 -4.58 -5.14 -10.94
N VAL A 17 -3.95 -4.97 -12.10
CA VAL A 17 -2.81 -4.05 -12.27
C VAL A 17 -3.24 -2.61 -11.96
N LEU A 18 -4.40 -2.19 -12.47
CA LEU A 18 -4.92 -0.85 -12.22
C LEU A 18 -5.27 -0.64 -10.75
N GLN A 19 -5.92 -1.62 -10.10
CA GLN A 19 -6.22 -1.57 -8.67
C GLN A 19 -4.96 -1.39 -7.84
N MET A 20 -3.91 -2.16 -8.15
CA MET A 20 -2.61 -2.08 -7.48
C MET A 20 -1.95 -0.72 -7.68
N PHE A 21 -2.00 -0.16 -8.90
CA PHE A 21 -1.46 1.17 -9.20
C PHE A 21 -2.21 2.27 -8.44
N VAL A 22 -3.54 2.24 -8.45
CA VAL A 22 -4.39 3.23 -7.74
C VAL A 22 -4.16 3.15 -6.23
N SER A 23 -4.01 1.93 -5.68
CA SER A 23 -3.68 1.73 -4.27
C SER A 23 -2.37 2.44 -3.89
N ARG A 24 -1.31 2.24 -4.69
CA ARG A 24 -0.02 2.90 -4.48
C ARG A 24 -0.11 4.42 -4.58
N GLN A 25 -0.82 4.93 -5.59
CA GLN A 25 -1.01 6.37 -5.77
C GLN A 25 -1.75 7.01 -4.59
N ARG A 26 -2.76 6.33 -4.04
CA ARG A 26 -3.50 6.80 -2.86
C ARG A 26 -2.60 6.91 -1.63
N GLU A 27 -1.69 5.95 -1.44
CA GLU A 27 -0.76 5.95 -0.32
C GLU A 27 0.19 7.16 -0.39
N TYR A 28 0.78 7.42 -1.56
CA TYR A 28 1.65 8.59 -1.75
C TYR A 28 0.90 9.92 -1.61
N ALA A 29 -0.36 9.98 -2.06
CA ALA A 29 -1.19 11.16 -1.86
C ALA A 29 -1.50 11.40 -0.37
N ALA A 30 -1.74 10.34 0.40
CA ALA A 30 -1.93 10.42 1.85
C ALA A 30 -0.64 10.88 2.57
N ASP A 31 0.51 10.35 2.15
CA ASP A 31 1.83 10.77 2.66
C ASP A 31 2.09 12.25 2.36
N ALA A 32 1.76 12.73 1.16
CA ALA A 32 1.87 14.14 0.82
C ALA A 32 0.91 15.04 1.63
N ALA A 33 -0.30 14.55 1.89
CA ALA A 33 -1.27 15.26 2.74
C ALA A 33 -0.77 15.41 4.18
N ALA A 34 0.10 14.52 4.68
CA ALA A 34 0.69 14.62 6.02
C ALA A 34 1.43 15.96 6.23
N LYS A 35 2.06 16.52 5.18
CA LYS A 35 2.68 17.85 5.22
C LYS A 35 1.65 18.94 5.44
N THR A 36 0.53 18.87 4.72
CA THR A 36 -0.52 19.90 4.79
C THR A 36 -1.20 19.94 6.17
N VAL A 37 -1.27 18.81 6.88
CA VAL A 37 -1.85 18.72 8.23
C VAL A 37 -0.81 18.82 9.35
N GLY A 38 0.47 19.07 9.03
CA GLY A 38 1.55 19.19 10.02
C GLY A 38 1.96 17.88 10.72
N ALA A 39 1.62 16.73 10.14
CA ALA A 39 1.86 15.41 10.72
C ALA A 39 3.03 14.64 10.09
N SER A 40 3.85 15.28 9.23
CA SER A 40 4.98 14.63 8.55
C SER A 40 5.96 13.92 9.50
N ARG A 41 6.44 14.62 10.54
CA ARG A 41 7.39 14.04 11.53
C ARG A 41 6.79 12.90 12.35
N PRO A 42 5.57 13.03 12.92
CA PRO A 42 4.89 11.90 13.56
C PRO A 42 4.73 10.69 12.63
N LEU A 43 4.40 10.91 11.36
CA LEU A 43 4.20 9.84 10.38
C LEU A 43 5.52 9.12 10.05
N ILE A 44 6.60 9.87 9.85
CA ILE A 44 7.96 9.31 9.68
C ILE A 44 8.33 8.42 10.87
N SER A 45 8.15 8.91 12.10
CA SER A 45 8.44 8.14 13.32
C SER A 45 7.55 6.89 13.44
N ALA A 46 6.29 6.98 13.03
CA ALA A 46 5.37 5.84 13.03
C ALA A 46 5.81 4.76 12.05
N LEU A 47 6.19 5.14 10.83
CA LEU A 47 6.69 4.20 9.82
C LEU A 47 7.98 3.51 10.28
N GLU A 48 8.92 4.25 10.87
CA GLU A 48 10.14 3.67 11.44
C GLU A 48 9.84 2.63 12.53
N LYS A 49 8.84 2.88 13.38
CA LYS A 49 8.38 1.92 14.40
C LYS A 49 7.74 0.67 13.79
N ILE A 50 6.90 0.84 12.77
CA ILE A 50 6.27 -0.29 12.06
C ILE A 50 7.35 -1.18 11.42
N MET A 51 8.33 -0.58 10.75
CA MET A 51 9.46 -1.29 10.16
C MET A 51 10.31 -2.02 11.21
N SER A 52 10.45 -1.46 12.41
CA SER A 52 11.22 -2.08 13.50
C SER A 52 10.55 -3.31 14.11
N ASN A 53 9.24 -3.51 13.90
CA ASN A 53 8.50 -4.64 14.45
C ASN A 53 7.46 -5.20 13.45
N PRO A 54 7.92 -5.84 12.37
CA PRO A 54 7.03 -6.37 11.32
C PRO A 54 6.17 -7.56 11.76
N GLY A 55 6.43 -8.12 12.95
CA GLY A 55 5.74 -9.31 13.48
C GLY A 55 4.36 -9.05 14.08
N ILE A 56 3.91 -7.79 14.21
CA ILE A 56 2.54 -7.47 14.62
C ILE A 56 1.64 -7.54 13.38
N GLY A 57 1.51 -8.74 12.82
CA GLY A 57 0.67 -9.01 11.67
C GLY A 57 -0.81 -9.03 12.01
N SER A 58 -1.63 -8.88 10.96
CA SER A 58 -3.10 -8.89 10.90
C SER A 58 -3.82 -10.05 11.62
N GLU A 59 -3.12 -10.99 12.26
CA GLU A 59 -3.72 -12.14 12.95
C GLU A 59 -4.60 -11.72 14.14
N SER A 60 -4.38 -10.53 14.69
CA SER A 60 -5.21 -9.95 15.75
C SER A 60 -6.46 -9.22 15.25
N ALA A 61 -6.57 -8.96 13.94
CA ALA A 61 -7.75 -8.33 13.36
C ALA A 61 -8.87 -9.37 13.27
N GLY A 62 -9.82 -9.32 14.20
CA GLY A 62 -10.99 -10.21 14.19
C GLY A 62 -11.71 -10.20 12.83
N ALA A 63 -12.40 -11.28 12.48
CA ALA A 63 -13.00 -11.51 11.16
C ALA A 63 -13.86 -10.35 10.62
N ALA A 64 -14.42 -9.52 11.50
CA ALA A 64 -15.17 -8.32 11.12
C ALA A 64 -14.32 -7.21 10.48
N LEU A 65 -13.02 -7.13 10.74
CA LEU A 65 -12.11 -6.11 10.22
C LEU A 65 -11.14 -6.64 9.16
N GLY A 66 -11.17 -7.95 8.90
CA GLY A 66 -10.27 -8.59 7.92
C GLY A 66 -10.36 -8.00 6.51
N PHE A 67 -11.51 -7.43 6.13
CA PHE A 67 -11.65 -6.74 4.83
C PHE A 67 -10.93 -5.37 4.79
N MET A 68 -10.65 -4.76 5.93
CA MET A 68 -9.89 -3.50 6.05
C MET A 68 -8.39 -3.76 6.16
N CYS A 69 -8.00 -4.95 6.66
CA CYS A 69 -6.62 -5.38 6.77
C CYS A 69 -6.18 -6.09 5.48
N THR A 70 -5.74 -5.31 4.50
CA THR A 70 -5.04 -5.86 3.32
C THR A 70 -3.57 -6.08 3.68
N ALA A 71 -3.29 -7.08 4.51
CA ALA A 71 -1.91 -7.48 4.78
C ALA A 71 -1.37 -8.19 3.55
N ASP A 72 -0.31 -7.65 2.94
CA ASP A 72 0.40 -8.31 1.86
C ASP A 72 1.24 -9.46 2.46
N PRO A 73 0.98 -10.73 2.09
CA PRO A 73 1.72 -11.88 2.65
C PRO A 73 3.14 -12.02 2.11
N GLU A 74 3.51 -11.24 1.09
CA GLU A 74 4.75 -11.42 0.33
C GLU A 74 5.66 -10.18 0.41
N PRO A 75 6.96 -10.34 0.73
CA PRO A 75 7.93 -9.24 0.80
C PRO A 75 8.32 -8.69 -0.58
N SER A 76 7.67 -9.13 -1.67
CA SER A 76 8.01 -8.71 -3.02
C SER A 76 7.22 -7.46 -3.44
N ASP A 77 7.99 -6.40 -3.72
CA ASP A 77 7.52 -5.08 -4.18
C ASP A 77 6.74 -5.13 -5.52
N VAL A 78 6.72 -6.28 -6.19
CA VAL A 78 6.00 -6.52 -7.46
C VAL A 78 4.56 -7.03 -7.27
N PHE A 79 4.20 -7.54 -6.10
CA PHE A 79 2.83 -7.99 -5.79
C PHE A 79 2.22 -7.32 -4.56
N ALA A 80 2.99 -6.51 -3.83
CA ALA A 80 2.47 -5.72 -2.71
C ALA A 80 1.41 -4.68 -3.15
N THR A 81 0.26 -4.70 -2.48
CA THR A 81 -0.84 -3.73 -2.67
C THR A 81 -0.47 -2.33 -2.19
N HIS A 82 0.54 -2.21 -1.34
CA HIS A 82 1.14 -0.94 -0.91
C HIS A 82 2.61 -0.82 -1.35
N PRO A 83 3.13 0.41 -1.55
CA PRO A 83 4.57 0.59 -1.75
C PRO A 83 5.31 0.24 -0.46
N ALA A 84 6.50 -0.35 -0.60
CA ALA A 84 7.34 -0.71 0.53
C ALA A 84 7.55 0.50 1.49
N PRO A 85 7.54 0.28 2.81
CA PRO A 85 7.60 1.36 3.79
C PRO A 85 8.88 2.22 3.65
N GLU A 86 9.98 1.65 3.17
CA GLU A 86 11.22 2.38 2.87
C GLU A 86 11.02 3.44 1.80
N LYS A 87 10.26 3.12 0.74
CA LYS A 87 9.97 4.06 -0.35
C LYS A 87 9.08 5.21 0.13
N ARG A 88 8.15 4.92 1.03
CA ARG A 88 7.28 5.93 1.65
C ARG A 88 8.08 6.86 2.55
N LEU A 89 8.98 6.31 3.36
CA LEU A 89 9.88 7.08 4.22
C LEU A 89 10.77 8.02 3.40
N ALA A 90 11.34 7.54 2.29
CA ALA A 90 12.13 8.36 1.38
C ALA A 90 11.29 9.49 0.75
N ALA A 91 10.08 9.18 0.29
CA ALA A 91 9.16 10.18 -0.27
C ALA A 91 8.75 11.24 0.78
N LEU A 92 8.45 10.83 2.00
CA LEU A 92 8.10 11.73 3.11
C LEU A 92 9.25 12.65 3.49
N ARG A 93 10.47 12.13 3.59
CA ARG A 93 11.67 12.94 3.88
C ARG A 93 11.94 13.96 2.78
N ALA A 94 11.83 13.57 1.51
CA ALA A 94 11.97 14.47 0.38
C ALA A 94 10.90 15.57 0.31
N LEU A 95 9.76 15.38 0.99
CA LEU A 95 8.72 16.40 1.14
C LEU A 95 8.93 17.30 2.36
N GLU A 96 9.72 16.88 3.35
CA GLU A 96 9.99 17.65 4.57
C GLU A 96 11.11 18.68 4.37
N ASP A 97 12.07 18.38 3.50
CA ASP A 97 13.05 19.33 2.97
C ASP A 97 12.39 20.47 2.16
#